data_AF-A0A0M2UC98-F1
#
_entry.id   AF-A0A0M2UC98-F1
#
_cell.length_a   1.000
_cell.length_b   1.000
_cell.length_c   1.000
_cell.angle_alpha   90.00
_cell.angle_beta   90.00
_cell.angle_gamma   90.00
#
_symmetry.space_group_name_H-M   'P 1'
#
loop_
_entity.id
_entity.type
_entity.pdbx_description
1 polymer ?
#
loop_
_entity_poly.entity_id
_entity_poly.type
_entity_poly.pdbx_seq_one_letter_code
_entity_poly.pdbx_strand_id
1 'polypeptide(L)'
;MHKQIPVGFSQRIQLAWLEQTASGFAGGATRTEIEAQLQRILKDKVSVGGISPRGNREKIITILLKTWVTVPSHLEPLRNEAVPLWQRLPQDQRLAAHWGLIAATYPFFLVVTDALGRLLELQGRVSAAQVQRRVAEIMGERETVARAARRTIRTLVDWGVLRETAEKGLYQAASPVPLEPELSRWLIKAILWAEGKPAATFSSLIANPGLYPFKLAVTPYDLKTDSQLEITRQGLNEDIIVLK
;
A
#
# COMPACT_ATOMS: atom_id res chain seq x y z
N MET A 1 5.46 -12.05 22.04
CA MET A 1 6.48 -11.16 21.43
C MET A 1 5.82 -10.30 20.37
N HIS A 2 5.72 -8.98 20.56
CA HIS A 2 5.29 -8.09 19.46
C HIS A 2 6.38 -8.07 18.39
N LYS A 3 6.07 -8.59 17.19
CA LYS A 3 6.97 -8.51 16.03
C LYS A 3 7.15 -7.03 15.67
N GLN A 4 8.37 -6.52 15.78
CA GLN A 4 8.66 -5.13 15.44
C GLN A 4 8.47 -4.93 13.93
N ILE A 5 7.56 -4.03 13.54
CA ILE A 5 7.35 -3.70 12.13
C ILE A 5 8.57 -2.90 11.63
N PRO A 6 9.27 -3.37 10.58
CA PRO A 6 10.35 -2.61 9.96
C PRO A 6 9.76 -1.50 9.08
N VAL A 7 10.47 -0.37 8.98
CA VAL A 7 10.02 0.76 8.13
C VAL A 7 9.92 0.35 6.66
N GLY A 8 10.93 -0.32 6.08
CA GLY A 8 10.91 -0.88 4.72
C GLY A 8 10.67 0.13 3.58
N PHE A 9 9.47 0.68 3.48
CA PHE A 9 9.04 1.75 2.60
C PHE A 9 9.59 3.11 3.05
N SER A 10 10.85 3.36 2.71
CA SER A 10 11.63 4.50 3.23
C SER A 10 11.83 5.67 2.26
N GLN A 11 11.28 5.57 1.05
CA GLN A 11 11.50 6.54 -0.05
C GLN A 11 10.17 7.06 -0.59
N ARG A 12 10.22 8.24 -1.21
CA ARG A 12 9.11 8.77 -2.02
C ARG A 12 9.06 7.97 -3.32
N ILE A 13 7.90 7.41 -3.67
CA ILE A 13 7.72 6.54 -4.84
C ILE A 13 6.70 7.17 -5.78
N GLN A 14 7.07 7.42 -7.03
CA GLN A 14 6.10 7.90 -8.03
C GLN A 14 5.27 6.74 -8.57
N LEU A 15 3.98 6.99 -8.82
CA LEU A 15 3.06 5.99 -9.37
C LEU A 15 3.54 5.45 -10.72
N ALA A 16 4.07 6.32 -11.59
CA ALA A 16 4.61 5.92 -12.88
C ALA A 16 5.77 4.91 -12.79
N TRP A 17 6.49 4.84 -11.67
CA TRP A 17 7.54 3.83 -11.48
C TRP A 17 6.96 2.47 -11.09
N LEU A 18 5.87 2.46 -10.32
CA LEU A 18 5.12 1.24 -10.01
C LEU A 18 4.46 0.68 -11.27
N GLU A 19 3.81 1.53 -12.06
CA GLU A 19 3.19 1.15 -13.34
C GLU A 19 4.19 0.49 -14.29
N GLN A 20 5.38 1.07 -14.44
CA GLN A 20 6.43 0.48 -15.30
C GLN A 20 6.96 -0.85 -14.76
N THR A 21 7.11 -0.96 -13.43
CA THR A 21 7.57 -2.20 -12.80
C THR A 21 6.54 -3.31 -12.98
N ALA A 22 5.27 -3.01 -12.73
CA ALA A 22 4.15 -3.94 -12.90
C ALA A 22 4.00 -4.35 -14.37
N SER A 23 4.06 -3.39 -15.29
CA SER A 23 4.00 -3.66 -16.73
C SER A 23 5.12 -4.56 -17.21
N GLY A 24 6.36 -4.32 -16.76
CA GLY A 24 7.50 -5.18 -17.11
C GLY A 24 7.32 -6.60 -16.60
N PHE A 25 6.92 -6.74 -15.34
CA PHE A 25 6.67 -8.06 -14.73
C PHE A 25 5.52 -8.80 -15.43
N ALA A 26 4.38 -8.13 -15.64
CA ALA A 26 3.21 -8.70 -16.32
C ALA A 26 3.50 -9.04 -17.79
N GLY A 27 4.45 -8.34 -18.43
CA GLY A 27 4.95 -8.64 -19.76
C GLY A 27 6.00 -9.76 -19.82
N GLY A 28 6.32 -10.39 -18.69
CA GLY A 28 7.29 -11.49 -18.63
C GLY A 28 8.75 -11.08 -18.66
N ALA A 29 9.06 -9.79 -18.51
CA ALA A 29 10.44 -9.33 -18.43
C ALA A 29 11.15 -9.91 -17.19
N THR A 30 12.42 -10.25 -17.35
CA THR A 30 13.24 -10.76 -16.26
C THR A 30 13.51 -9.67 -15.22
N ARG A 31 13.85 -10.09 -13.99
CA ARG A 31 14.27 -9.17 -12.92
C ARG A 31 15.36 -8.22 -13.38
N THR A 32 16.36 -8.73 -14.10
CA THR A 32 17.52 -7.95 -14.56
C THR A 32 17.10 -6.88 -15.58
N GLU A 33 16.19 -7.19 -16.50
CA GLU A 33 15.69 -6.24 -17.49
C GLU A 33 14.89 -5.11 -16.83
N ILE A 34 13.98 -5.46 -15.91
CA ILE A 34 13.20 -4.48 -15.15
C ILE A 34 14.13 -3.60 -14.30
N GLU A 35 15.11 -4.19 -13.62
CA GLU A 35 16.10 -3.46 -12.83
C GLU A 35 16.90 -2.49 -13.72
N ALA A 36 17.41 -2.93 -14.87
CA ALA A 36 18.14 -2.09 -15.81
C ALA A 36 17.29 -0.95 -16.39
N GLN A 37 16.00 -1.19 -16.64
CA GLN A 37 15.05 -0.15 -17.05
C GLN A 37 14.86 0.89 -15.94
N LEU A 38 14.62 0.46 -14.70
CA LEU A 38 14.45 1.35 -13.55
C LEU A 38 15.71 2.18 -13.28
N GLN A 39 16.90 1.58 -13.39
CA GLN A 39 18.18 2.29 -13.29
C GLN A 39 18.27 3.45 -14.30
N ARG A 40 17.87 3.21 -15.56
CA ARG A 40 17.86 4.23 -16.61
C ARG A 40 16.87 5.36 -16.31
N ILE A 41 15.63 5.03 -15.95
CA ILE A 41 14.58 6.02 -15.70
C ILE A 41 14.90 6.91 -14.49
N LEU A 42 15.52 6.34 -13.46
CA LEU A 42 15.80 7.05 -12.21
C LEU A 42 17.12 7.82 -12.23
N LYS A 43 18.00 7.57 -13.21
CA LYS A 43 19.34 8.18 -13.32
C LYS A 43 19.30 9.71 -13.20
N ASP A 44 18.38 10.35 -13.92
CA ASP A 44 18.29 11.82 -13.97
C ASP A 44 17.16 12.38 -13.08
N LYS A 45 16.46 11.51 -12.35
CA LYS A 45 15.31 11.88 -11.51
C LYS A 45 15.58 11.84 -10.02
N VAL A 46 16.64 11.13 -9.59
CA VAL A 46 16.95 10.91 -8.17
C VAL A 46 18.44 11.05 -7.92
N SER A 47 18.81 11.84 -6.91
CA SER A 47 20.20 12.01 -6.46
C SER A 47 21.15 12.56 -7.54
N VAL A 48 20.70 13.52 -8.34
CA VAL A 48 21.58 14.31 -9.23
C VAL A 48 22.64 15.01 -8.36
N GLY A 49 23.90 14.53 -8.41
CA GLY A 49 25.05 15.11 -7.68
C GLY A 49 25.40 14.51 -6.30
N GLY A 50 24.83 13.37 -5.88
CA GLY A 50 25.10 12.77 -4.55
C GLY A 50 25.95 11.49 -4.56
N ILE A 51 27.04 11.47 -3.78
CA ILE A 51 28.07 10.39 -3.72
C ILE A 51 27.79 9.38 -2.57
N SER A 52 26.58 8.81 -2.51
CA SER A 52 26.25 7.82 -1.47
C SER A 52 26.49 6.38 -1.98
N PRO A 53 27.17 5.49 -1.22
CA PRO A 53 27.47 4.11 -1.63
C PRO A 53 26.24 3.21 -1.86
N ARG A 54 25.07 3.60 -1.31
CA ARG A 54 23.74 3.06 -1.64
C ARG A 54 22.77 4.24 -1.69
N GLY A 55 22.64 4.84 -2.87
CA GLY A 55 21.84 6.03 -3.09
C GLY A 55 20.34 5.82 -2.82
N ASN A 56 19.61 6.93 -2.76
CA ASN A 56 18.14 6.89 -2.69
C ASN A 56 17.54 6.12 -3.87
N ARG A 57 18.21 6.16 -5.03
CA ARG A 57 17.83 5.42 -6.24
C ARG A 57 17.79 3.91 -6.00
N GLU A 58 18.85 3.31 -5.46
CA GLU A 58 18.92 1.87 -5.20
C GLU A 58 17.85 1.43 -4.20
N LYS A 59 17.53 2.29 -3.22
CA LYS A 59 16.42 2.04 -2.28
C LYS A 59 15.06 2.09 -2.97
N ILE A 60 14.84 3.04 -3.87
CA ILE A 60 13.61 3.12 -4.67
C ILE A 60 13.46 1.86 -5.54
N ILE A 61 14.51 1.47 -6.27
CA ILE A 61 14.52 0.26 -7.10
C ILE A 61 14.24 -0.98 -6.27
N THR A 62 14.89 -1.09 -5.10
CA THR A 62 14.62 -2.19 -4.17
C THR A 62 13.16 -2.24 -3.74
N ILE A 63 12.55 -1.08 -3.45
CA ILE A 63 11.12 -1.01 -3.09
C ILE A 63 10.25 -1.51 -4.25
N LEU A 64 10.47 -0.96 -5.44
CA LEU A 64 9.71 -1.32 -6.64
C LEU A 64 9.81 -2.82 -6.98
N LEU A 65 11.04 -3.35 -7.00
CA LEU A 65 11.27 -4.77 -7.27
C LEU A 65 10.64 -5.66 -6.21
N LYS A 66 10.75 -5.34 -4.93
CA LYS A 66 10.13 -6.14 -3.86
C LYS A 66 8.61 -6.03 -3.82
N THR A 67 8.01 -4.99 -4.39
CA THR A 67 6.55 -4.89 -4.52
C THR A 67 5.99 -5.77 -5.62
N TRP A 68 6.68 -5.91 -6.76
CA TRP A 68 6.13 -6.60 -7.95
C TRP A 68 6.94 -7.80 -8.44
N VAL A 69 8.26 -7.76 -8.36
CA VAL A 69 9.12 -8.75 -9.02
C VAL A 69 9.59 -9.81 -8.03
N THR A 70 10.25 -9.38 -6.97
CA THR A 70 10.83 -10.22 -5.90
C THR A 70 10.02 -10.07 -4.62
N VAL A 71 8.70 -10.25 -4.72
CA VAL A 71 7.83 -10.30 -3.54
C VAL A 71 8.28 -11.46 -2.64
N PRO A 72 8.11 -11.36 -1.31
CA PRO A 72 8.30 -12.50 -0.42
C PRO A 72 7.51 -13.72 -0.92
N SER A 73 8.07 -14.93 -0.80
CA SER A 73 7.48 -16.15 -1.39
C SER A 73 6.03 -16.40 -0.96
N HIS A 74 5.69 -16.13 0.31
CA HIS A 74 4.33 -16.26 0.83
C HIS A 74 3.34 -15.24 0.23
N LEU A 75 3.81 -14.16 -0.39
CA LEU A 75 2.99 -13.17 -1.09
C LEU A 75 2.95 -13.39 -2.61
N GLU A 76 3.66 -14.38 -3.15
CA GLU A 76 3.60 -14.71 -4.58
C GLU A 76 2.18 -15.05 -5.06
N PRO A 77 1.35 -15.82 -4.33
CA PRO A 77 -0.03 -16.05 -4.72
C PRO A 77 -0.83 -14.76 -4.82
N LEU A 78 -0.72 -13.87 -3.82
CA LEU A 78 -1.37 -12.58 -3.80
C LEU A 78 -0.96 -11.70 -5.00
N ARG A 79 0.34 -11.66 -5.32
CA ARG A 79 0.85 -10.95 -6.50
C ARG A 79 0.34 -11.56 -7.79
N ASN A 80 0.37 -12.88 -7.93
CA ASN A 80 -0.04 -13.57 -9.15
C ASN A 80 -1.52 -13.31 -9.48
N GLU A 81 -2.37 -13.22 -8.46
CA GLU A 81 -3.77 -12.79 -8.62
C GLU A 81 -3.91 -11.32 -8.99
N ALA A 82 -3.00 -10.46 -8.50
CA ALA A 82 -3.01 -9.04 -8.81
C ALA A 82 -2.71 -8.74 -10.29
N VAL A 83 -1.91 -9.59 -10.95
CA VAL A 83 -1.49 -9.39 -12.36
C VAL A 83 -2.68 -9.33 -13.33
N PRO A 84 -3.57 -10.34 -13.43
CA PRO A 84 -4.70 -10.28 -14.34
C PRO A 84 -5.68 -9.15 -13.99
N LEU A 85 -5.86 -8.85 -12.69
CA LEU A 85 -6.64 -7.69 -12.25
C LEU A 85 -6.01 -6.40 -12.79
N TRP A 86 -4.75 -6.14 -12.49
CA TRP A 86 -4.04 -4.93 -12.91
C TRP A 86 -4.04 -4.74 -14.43
N GLN A 87 -3.88 -5.82 -15.21
CA GLN A 87 -3.91 -5.76 -16.68
C GLN A 87 -5.25 -5.27 -17.25
N ARG A 88 -6.38 -5.70 -16.65
CA ARG A 88 -7.73 -5.31 -17.11
C ARG A 88 -8.25 -4.02 -16.50
N LEU A 89 -7.69 -3.59 -15.36
CA LEU A 89 -8.18 -2.42 -14.64
C LEU A 89 -7.89 -1.12 -15.40
N PRO A 90 -8.84 -0.16 -15.36
CA PRO A 90 -8.57 1.21 -15.79
C PRO A 90 -7.52 1.85 -14.88
N GLN A 91 -6.81 2.85 -15.41
CA GLN A 91 -5.65 3.45 -14.77
C GLN A 91 -5.94 4.02 -13.36
N ASP A 92 -7.14 4.55 -13.15
CA ASP A 92 -7.62 5.10 -11.88
C ASP A 92 -7.79 4.03 -10.78
N GLN A 93 -8.07 2.78 -11.15
CA GLN A 93 -8.21 1.67 -10.20
C GLN A 93 -6.92 0.86 -9.99
N ARG A 94 -5.94 0.93 -10.91
CA ARG A 94 -4.64 0.24 -10.78
C ARG A 94 -3.88 0.61 -9.51
N LEU A 95 -4.13 1.81 -8.97
CA LEU A 95 -3.55 2.24 -7.70
C LEU A 95 -3.88 1.27 -6.56
N ALA A 96 -5.07 0.68 -6.52
CA ALA A 96 -5.47 -0.27 -5.47
C ALA A 96 -4.62 -1.55 -5.51
N ALA A 97 -4.26 -2.04 -6.70
CA ALA A 97 -3.38 -3.20 -6.86
C ALA A 97 -1.97 -2.89 -6.33
N HIS A 98 -1.43 -1.70 -6.65
CA HIS A 98 -0.15 -1.26 -6.08
C HIS A 98 -0.24 -1.10 -4.56
N TRP A 99 -1.32 -0.52 -4.06
CA TRP A 99 -1.55 -0.28 -2.64
C TRP A 99 -1.56 -1.59 -1.85
N GLY A 100 -2.32 -2.58 -2.30
CA GLY A 100 -2.40 -3.88 -1.64
C GLY A 100 -1.04 -4.58 -1.56
N LEU A 101 -0.28 -4.63 -2.66
CA LEU A 101 1.04 -5.26 -2.67
C LEU A 101 2.05 -4.49 -1.81
N ILE A 102 1.98 -3.16 -1.79
CA ILE A 102 2.83 -2.33 -0.92
C ILE A 102 2.47 -2.57 0.54
N ALA A 103 1.18 -2.57 0.90
CA ALA A 103 0.74 -2.81 2.27
C ALA A 103 1.20 -4.19 2.77
N ALA A 104 1.00 -5.24 1.96
CA ALA A 104 1.39 -6.60 2.31
C ALA A 104 2.92 -6.76 2.42
N THR A 105 3.68 -6.15 1.50
CA THR A 105 5.15 -6.22 1.49
C THR A 105 5.80 -5.33 2.56
N TYR A 106 5.16 -4.18 2.84
CA TYR A 106 5.65 -3.13 3.72
C TYR A 106 4.56 -2.68 4.69
N PRO A 107 4.30 -3.42 5.78
CA PRO A 107 3.26 -3.07 6.74
C PRO A 107 3.38 -1.66 7.34
N PHE A 108 4.58 -1.07 7.37
CA PHE A 108 4.78 0.35 7.71
C PHE A 108 3.91 1.29 6.87
N PHE A 109 3.75 1.02 5.57
CA PHE A 109 2.90 1.80 4.69
C PHE A 109 1.46 1.80 5.19
N LEU A 110 0.93 0.63 5.57
CA LEU A 110 -0.42 0.50 6.13
C LEU A 110 -0.57 1.24 7.46
N VAL A 111 0.45 1.24 8.33
CA VAL A 111 0.44 2.02 9.58
C VAL A 111 0.30 3.52 9.29
N VAL A 112 1.02 4.04 8.29
CA VAL A 112 0.93 5.45 7.91
C VAL A 112 -0.45 5.77 7.32
N THR A 113 -0.97 4.91 6.43
CA THR A 113 -2.25 5.15 5.78
C THR A 113 -3.43 4.98 6.73
N ASP A 114 -3.36 4.09 7.72
CA ASP A 114 -4.36 3.95 8.78
C ASP A 114 -4.43 5.23 9.64
N ALA A 115 -3.28 5.72 10.11
CA ALA A 115 -3.20 6.97 10.86
C ALA A 115 -3.76 8.16 10.05
N LEU A 116 -3.41 8.22 8.75
CA LEU A 116 -3.92 9.24 7.83
C LEU A 116 -5.43 9.13 7.64
N GLY A 117 -5.94 7.92 7.34
CA GLY A 117 -7.34 7.66 7.07
C GLY A 117 -8.24 8.02 8.25
N ARG A 118 -7.85 7.62 9.48
CA ARG A 118 -8.57 7.98 10.71
C ARG A 118 -8.67 9.49 10.91
N LEU A 119 -7.56 10.20 10.67
CA LEU A 119 -7.55 11.66 10.80
C LEU A 119 -8.41 12.32 9.72
N LEU A 120 -8.35 11.85 8.47
CA LEU A 120 -9.18 12.37 7.39
C LEU A 120 -10.67 12.11 7.62
N GLU A 121 -11.04 10.93 8.12
CA GLU A 121 -12.43 10.60 8.44
C GLU A 121 -13.00 11.52 9.52
N LEU A 122 -12.20 11.84 10.54
CA LEU A 122 -12.63 12.67 11.66
C LEU A 122 -12.80 14.16 11.31
N GLN A 123 -11.91 14.72 10.49
CA GLN A 123 -11.81 16.17 10.31
C GLN A 123 -11.65 16.63 8.84
N GLY A 124 -11.64 15.71 7.86
CA GLY A 124 -11.56 16.00 6.41
C GLY A 124 -10.24 16.59 5.90
N ARG A 125 -9.38 17.07 6.81
CA ARG A 125 -8.06 17.63 6.55
C ARG A 125 -7.06 17.06 7.54
N VAL A 126 -5.78 17.05 7.20
CA VAL A 126 -4.74 16.48 8.06
C VAL A 126 -3.40 17.12 7.80
N SER A 127 -2.66 17.41 8.88
CA SER A 127 -1.27 17.87 8.76
C SER A 127 -0.29 16.72 8.78
N ALA A 128 0.87 16.88 8.13
CA ALA A 128 1.93 15.88 8.20
C ALA A 128 2.39 15.61 9.65
N ALA A 129 2.41 16.64 10.50
CA ALA A 129 2.80 16.51 11.89
C ALA A 129 1.85 15.62 12.70
N GLN A 130 0.53 15.72 12.47
CA GLN A 130 -0.46 14.85 13.11
C GLN A 130 -0.25 13.39 12.74
N VAL A 131 -0.07 13.08 11.45
CA VAL A 131 0.20 11.71 10.98
C VAL A 131 1.51 11.19 11.58
N GLN A 132 2.59 11.99 11.53
CA GLN A 132 3.89 11.60 12.08
C GLN A 132 3.81 11.26 13.58
N ARG A 133 3.06 12.07 14.35
CA ARG A 133 2.84 11.82 15.78
C ARG A 133 2.14 10.49 16.02
N ARG A 134 1.05 10.21 15.31
CA ARG A 134 0.32 8.93 15.42
C ARG A 134 1.18 7.72 15.04
N VAL A 135 1.97 7.84 13.98
CA VAL A 135 2.88 6.76 13.57
C VAL A 135 3.98 6.55 14.61
N ALA A 136 4.51 7.62 15.22
CA ALA A 136 5.51 7.54 16.28
C ALA A 136 4.95 6.89 17.57
N GLU A 137 3.70 7.20 17.94
CA GLU A 137 3.00 6.54 19.06
C GLU A 137 2.94 5.01 18.87
N ILE A 138 2.75 4.53 17.64
CA ILE A 138 2.65 3.09 17.32
C ILE A 138 4.03 2.44 17.17
N MET A 139 4.99 3.13 16.57
CA MET A 139 6.25 2.54 16.09
C MET A 139 7.50 3.00 16.85
N GLY A 140 7.32 3.82 17.87
CA GLY A 140 8.38 4.47 18.64
C GLY A 140 8.93 5.74 17.98
N GLU A 141 9.39 6.67 18.83
CA GLU A 141 9.94 7.97 18.44
C GLU A 141 11.36 7.85 17.87
N ARG A 142 11.46 7.43 16.61
CA ARG A 142 12.73 7.35 15.87
C ARG A 142 12.72 8.31 14.71
N GLU A 143 13.83 9.01 14.49
CA GLU A 143 13.96 9.94 13.37
C GLU A 143 13.71 9.24 12.01
N THR A 144 14.11 7.97 11.89
CA THR A 144 13.88 7.15 10.70
C THR A 144 12.39 6.92 10.41
N VAL A 145 11.57 6.71 11.45
CA VAL A 145 10.11 6.57 11.36
C VAL A 145 9.50 7.89 10.89
N ALA A 146 9.85 9.00 11.53
CA ALA A 146 9.34 10.32 11.18
C ALA A 146 9.69 10.71 9.73
N ARG A 147 10.94 10.51 9.30
CA ARG A 147 11.40 10.78 7.93
C ARG A 147 10.68 9.90 6.91
N ALA A 148 10.49 8.62 7.21
CA ALA A 148 9.78 7.70 6.31
C ALA A 148 8.29 8.06 6.19
N ALA A 149 7.60 8.35 7.30
CA ALA A 149 6.20 8.77 7.27
C ALA A 149 6.00 10.02 6.42
N ARG A 150 6.90 11.02 6.53
CA ARG A 150 6.87 12.22 5.68
C ARG A 150 6.99 11.87 4.19
N ARG A 151 7.88 10.93 3.84
CA ARG A 151 8.07 10.48 2.47
C ARG A 151 6.85 9.72 1.95
N THR A 152 6.23 8.89 2.78
CA THR A 152 4.96 8.22 2.45
C THR A 152 3.85 9.24 2.21
N ILE A 153 3.71 10.27 3.04
CA ILE A 153 2.72 11.34 2.81
C ILE A 153 2.97 12.04 1.47
N ARG A 154 4.23 12.32 1.13
CA ARG A 154 4.58 12.89 -0.18
C ARG A 154 4.29 11.94 -1.35
N THR A 155 4.53 10.65 -1.19
CA THR A 155 4.08 9.61 -2.13
C THR A 155 2.57 9.69 -2.35
N LEU A 156 1.77 9.81 -1.30
CA LEU A 156 0.31 9.89 -1.40
C LEU A 156 -0.18 11.18 -2.07
N VAL A 157 0.53 12.29 -1.90
CA VAL A 157 0.28 13.53 -2.67
C VAL A 157 0.58 13.31 -4.15
N ASP A 158 1.71 12.69 -4.50
CA ASP A 158 2.07 12.40 -5.90
C ASP A 158 1.08 11.47 -6.59
N TRP A 159 0.46 10.58 -5.83
CA TRP A 159 -0.56 9.66 -6.32
C TRP A 159 -1.95 10.30 -6.41
N GLY A 160 -2.09 11.57 -6.01
CA GLY A 160 -3.38 12.27 -6.01
C GLY A 160 -4.34 11.83 -4.91
N VAL A 161 -3.90 11.00 -3.95
CA VAL A 161 -4.70 10.54 -2.80
C VAL A 161 -4.91 11.66 -1.78
N LEU A 162 -3.94 12.57 -1.73
CA LEU A 162 -3.96 13.80 -0.94
C LEU A 162 -3.81 15.01 -1.83
N ARG A 163 -4.56 16.08 -1.54
CA ARG A 163 -4.41 17.39 -2.19
C ARG A 163 -3.76 18.37 -1.23
N GLU A 164 -2.82 19.16 -1.73
CA GLU A 164 -2.28 20.28 -0.97
C GLU A 164 -3.37 21.35 -0.78
N THR A 165 -3.38 21.98 0.39
CA THR A 165 -4.23 23.13 0.66
C THR A 165 -3.41 24.42 0.50
N ALA A 166 -4.06 25.58 0.65
CA ALA A 166 -3.35 26.87 0.72
C ALA A 166 -2.38 26.94 1.91
N GLU A 167 -2.64 26.17 2.98
CA GLU A 167 -1.77 26.12 4.15
C GLU A 167 -0.69 25.04 3.97
N LYS A 168 0.57 25.46 4.11
CA LYS A 168 1.72 24.57 3.92
C LYS A 168 1.74 23.44 4.94
N GLY A 169 1.74 22.21 4.43
CA GLY A 169 1.82 21.01 5.27
C GLY A 169 0.47 20.53 5.80
N LEU A 170 -0.62 21.20 5.43
CA LEU A 170 -1.99 20.75 5.59
C LEU A 170 -2.51 20.18 4.27
N TYR A 171 -3.10 18.99 4.33
CA TYR A 171 -3.61 18.24 3.20
C TYR A 171 -5.10 17.96 3.36
N GLN A 172 -5.80 17.86 2.23
CA GLN A 172 -7.21 17.49 2.17
C GLN A 172 -7.37 16.13 1.47
N ALA A 173 -8.41 15.39 1.85
CA ALA A 173 -8.83 14.19 1.15
C ALA A 173 -9.13 14.47 -0.35
N ALA A 174 -8.73 13.53 -1.20
CA ALA A 174 -9.22 13.37 -2.55
C ALA A 174 -10.59 12.66 -2.55
N SER A 175 -11.23 12.60 -3.71
CA SER A 175 -12.49 11.88 -3.87
C SER A 175 -12.29 10.38 -3.59
N PRO A 176 -13.21 9.72 -2.88
CA PRO A 176 -13.15 8.27 -2.70
C PRO A 176 -13.19 7.53 -4.03
N VAL A 177 -12.48 6.40 -4.10
CA VAL A 177 -12.40 5.55 -5.30
C VAL A 177 -13.20 4.27 -5.07
N PRO A 178 -14.39 4.12 -5.67
CA PRO A 178 -15.14 2.87 -5.57
C PRO A 178 -14.38 1.75 -6.31
N LEU A 179 -14.26 0.61 -5.67
CA LEU A 179 -13.63 -0.58 -6.25
C LEU A 179 -14.70 -1.61 -6.59
N GLU A 180 -14.50 -2.29 -7.71
CA GLU A 180 -15.33 -3.44 -8.09
C GLU A 180 -15.15 -4.62 -7.09
N PRO A 181 -16.10 -5.58 -7.04
CA PRO A 181 -16.10 -6.63 -6.04
C PRO A 181 -14.84 -7.52 -6.06
N GLU A 182 -14.32 -7.86 -7.24
CA GLU A 182 -13.17 -8.74 -7.37
C GLU A 182 -11.89 -8.10 -6.81
N LEU A 183 -11.64 -6.85 -7.17
CA LEU A 183 -10.52 -6.07 -6.65
C LEU A 183 -10.67 -5.79 -5.15
N SER A 184 -11.90 -5.55 -4.67
CA SER A 184 -12.18 -5.36 -3.25
C SER A 184 -11.85 -6.61 -2.43
N ARG A 185 -12.26 -7.78 -2.90
CA ARG A 185 -11.92 -9.08 -2.29
C ARG A 185 -10.41 -9.33 -2.28
N TRP A 186 -9.74 -9.08 -3.39
CA TRP A 186 -8.28 -9.19 -3.46
C TRP A 186 -7.58 -8.23 -2.48
N LEU A 187 -8.06 -7.00 -2.36
CA LEU A 187 -7.50 -6.00 -1.46
C LEU A 187 -7.71 -6.37 0.02
N ILE A 188 -8.83 -7.03 0.37
CA ILE A 188 -9.04 -7.60 1.71
C ILE A 188 -7.95 -8.62 2.05
N LYS A 189 -7.61 -9.53 1.13
CA LYS A 189 -6.51 -10.48 1.33
C LYS A 189 -5.18 -9.76 1.58
N ALA A 190 -4.91 -8.70 0.81
CA ALA A 190 -3.71 -7.91 0.98
C ALA A 190 -3.63 -7.24 2.38
N ILE A 191 -4.75 -6.77 2.92
CA ILE A 191 -4.80 -6.21 4.28
C ILE A 191 -4.58 -7.27 5.35
N LEU A 192 -5.20 -8.46 5.23
CA LEU A 192 -4.97 -9.57 6.16
C LEU A 192 -3.47 -9.94 6.22
N TRP A 193 -2.82 -10.04 5.06
CA TRP A 193 -1.37 -10.23 4.96
C TRP A 193 -0.57 -9.11 5.62
N ALA A 194 -0.94 -7.85 5.36
CA ALA A 194 -0.24 -6.67 5.88
C ALA A 194 -0.33 -6.56 7.41
N GLU A 195 -1.49 -6.87 8.00
CA GLU A 195 -1.68 -6.88 9.45
C GLU A 195 -0.96 -8.06 10.13
N GLY A 196 -0.61 -9.09 9.36
CA GLY A 196 -0.02 -10.32 9.89
C GLY A 196 -0.97 -11.08 10.80
N LYS A 197 -2.28 -10.84 10.66
CA LYS A 197 -3.34 -11.54 11.39
C LYS A 197 -4.01 -12.52 10.43
N PRO A 198 -4.14 -13.80 10.81
CA PRO A 198 -4.81 -14.77 9.97
C PRO A 198 -6.32 -14.53 9.90
N ALA A 199 -6.89 -13.74 10.81
CA ALA A 199 -8.33 -13.50 10.88
C ALA A 199 -8.67 -12.07 11.30
N ALA A 200 -9.75 -11.54 10.76
CA ALA A 200 -10.38 -10.29 11.18
C ALA A 200 -11.88 -10.30 10.88
N THR A 201 -12.63 -9.45 11.56
CA THR A 201 -14.07 -9.35 11.34
C THR A 201 -14.32 -8.63 10.01
N PHE A 202 -15.33 -9.06 9.25
CA PHE A 202 -15.66 -8.45 7.96
C PHE A 202 -15.88 -6.95 8.08
N SER A 203 -16.59 -6.50 9.12
CA SER A 203 -16.84 -5.09 9.42
C SER A 203 -15.55 -4.30 9.64
N SER A 204 -14.56 -4.87 10.34
CA SER A 204 -13.26 -4.21 10.54
C SER A 204 -12.44 -4.09 9.27
N LEU A 205 -12.55 -5.06 8.35
CA LEU A 205 -11.82 -5.08 7.08
C LEU A 205 -12.38 -4.04 6.11
N ILE A 206 -13.71 -3.97 5.96
CA ILE A 206 -14.35 -2.99 5.05
C ILE A 206 -14.23 -1.56 5.55
N ALA A 207 -14.17 -1.37 6.87
CA ALA A 207 -14.04 -0.06 7.51
C ALA A 207 -12.59 0.28 7.87
N ASN A 208 -11.61 -0.49 7.38
CA ASN A 208 -10.19 -0.27 7.71
C ASN A 208 -9.74 1.12 7.19
N PRO A 209 -9.37 2.08 8.05
CA PRO A 209 -8.99 3.42 7.62
C PRO A 209 -7.75 3.43 6.73
N GLY A 210 -6.89 2.41 6.84
CA GLY A 210 -5.72 2.21 6.00
C GLY A 210 -6.03 1.90 4.53
N LEU A 211 -7.30 1.65 4.20
CA LEU A 211 -7.80 1.50 2.84
C LEU A 211 -8.17 2.82 2.17
N TYR A 212 -8.27 3.94 2.90
CA TYR A 212 -8.51 5.23 2.25
C TYR A 212 -7.46 5.46 1.12
N PRO A 213 -7.88 5.80 -0.12
CA PRO A 213 -9.17 6.38 -0.50
C PRO A 213 -10.22 5.38 -1.02
N PHE A 214 -9.97 4.09 -0.94
CA PHE A 214 -10.80 3.07 -1.58
C PHE A 214 -12.11 2.80 -0.83
N LYS A 215 -13.17 2.56 -1.59
CA LYS A 215 -14.47 2.09 -1.09
C LYS A 215 -14.72 0.69 -1.62
N LEU A 216 -14.69 -0.27 -0.71
CA LEU A 216 -14.91 -1.68 -1.06
C LEU A 216 -16.40 -1.94 -1.31
N ALA A 217 -16.71 -2.51 -2.46
CA ALA A 217 -18.08 -2.90 -2.82
C ALA A 217 -18.21 -4.43 -2.79
N VAL A 218 -18.15 -5.02 -1.59
CA VAL A 218 -18.27 -6.46 -1.37
C VAL A 218 -19.17 -6.77 -0.18
N THR A 219 -19.77 -7.94 -0.23
CA THR A 219 -20.51 -8.57 0.87
C THR A 219 -19.74 -9.78 1.39
N PRO A 220 -20.09 -10.31 2.58
CA PRO A 220 -19.52 -11.58 3.04
C PRO A 220 -19.77 -12.73 2.04
N TYR A 221 -20.87 -12.71 1.28
CA TYR A 221 -21.15 -13.74 0.28
C TYR A 221 -20.12 -13.72 -0.87
N ASP A 222 -19.72 -12.53 -1.33
CA ASP A 222 -18.71 -12.37 -2.38
C ASP A 222 -17.34 -12.93 -1.97
N LEU A 223 -17.06 -13.04 -0.67
CA LEU A 223 -15.80 -13.60 -0.18
C LEU A 223 -15.82 -15.14 -0.17
N LYS A 224 -17.00 -15.78 -0.15
CA LYS A 224 -17.11 -17.26 -0.12
C LYS A 224 -16.61 -17.93 -1.40
N THR A 225 -16.55 -17.19 -2.50
CA THR A 225 -16.06 -17.69 -3.78
C THR A 225 -14.53 -17.77 -3.83
N ASP A 226 -13.83 -17.19 -2.86
CA ASP A 226 -12.37 -17.24 -2.78
C ASP A 226 -11.91 -18.52 -2.09
N SER A 227 -11.10 -19.32 -2.78
CA SER A 227 -10.59 -20.57 -2.18
C SER A 227 -9.62 -20.30 -1.03
N GLN A 228 -8.95 -19.14 -0.99
CA GLN A 228 -7.98 -18.75 0.03
C GLN A 228 -8.61 -18.06 1.25
N LEU A 229 -9.91 -17.76 1.19
CA LEU A 229 -10.65 -17.23 2.33
C LEU A 229 -11.55 -18.30 2.93
N GLU A 230 -11.62 -18.30 4.25
CA GLU A 230 -12.64 -19.00 5.02
C GLU A 230 -13.51 -17.96 5.71
N ILE A 231 -14.82 -18.21 5.73
CA ILE A 231 -15.76 -17.34 6.43
C ILE A 231 -16.41 -18.16 7.53
N THR A 232 -16.16 -17.75 8.76
CA THR A 232 -16.73 -18.37 9.94
C THR A 232 -17.65 -17.36 10.61
N ARG A 233 -18.88 -17.77 10.91
CA ARG A 233 -19.79 -16.93 11.67
C ARG A 233 -19.54 -17.16 13.16
N GLN A 234 -19.21 -16.08 13.89
CA GLN A 234 -19.11 -16.11 15.35
C GLN A 234 -20.26 -15.30 15.98
N GLY A 235 -20.93 -15.90 16.96
CA GLY A 235 -22.10 -15.31 17.59
C GLY A 235 -23.27 -15.11 16.63
N LEU A 236 -24.14 -14.17 16.96
CA LEU A 236 -25.41 -13.98 16.24
C LEU A 236 -25.27 -13.24 14.90
N ASN A 237 -24.25 -12.38 14.71
CA ASN A 237 -24.19 -11.47 13.55
C ASN A 237 -22.78 -11.08 13.06
N GLU A 238 -21.70 -11.75 13.51
CA GLU A 238 -20.34 -11.37 13.09
C GLU A 238 -19.73 -12.42 12.16
N ASP A 239 -19.42 -12.01 10.93
CA ASP A 239 -18.69 -12.83 9.97
C ASP A 239 -17.19 -12.55 10.12
N ILE A 240 -16.43 -13.59 10.44
CA ILE A 240 -14.97 -13.56 10.54
C ILE A 240 -14.39 -14.09 9.25
N ILE A 241 -13.48 -13.31 8.67
CA ILE A 241 -12.74 -13.66 7.47
C ILE A 241 -11.38 -14.18 7.93
N VAL A 242 -11.05 -15.41 7.54
CA VAL A 242 -9.80 -16.08 7.84
C VAL A 242 -9.05 -16.32 6.53
N LEU A 243 -7.76 -16.01 6.50
CA LEU A 243 -6.86 -16.36 5.41
C LEU A 243 -6.34 -17.78 5.63
N LYS A 244 -6.50 -18.64 4.61
CA LYS A 244 -6.05 -20.03 4.64
C LYS A 244 -4.56 -20.20 4.33
#